data_AF-A0A535MV79-F1
#
_entry.id   AF-A0A535MV79-F1
#
_cell.length_a   1.000
_cell.length_b   1.000
_cell.length_c   1.000
_cell.angle_alpha   90.00
_cell.angle_beta   90.00
_cell.angle_gamma   90.00
#
_symmetry.space_group_name_H-M   'P 1'
#
loop_
_entity.id
_entity.type
_entity.pdbx_description
1 polymer ?
#
loop_
_entity_poly.entity_id
_entity_poly.type
_entity_poly.pdbx_seq_one_letter_code
_entity_poly.pdbx_strand_id
1 'polypeptide(L)'
;MKPWLTSQSVSALGEPIRIFDLANDLIRSRGMRPEIDIKVVFTGLRPGERLTEDLLASDEGWRPTANASIREVVSPAVSKEEDLAWVVERLEQLAREGKSDELVRVLKTAAQGHAEPIEEPEVTEPTRAP
;
A
#
# COMPACT_ATOMS: atom_id res chain seq x y z
N MET A 1 -27.80 7.88 12.81
CA MET A 1 -26.52 7.32 13.30
C MET A 1 -25.77 6.79 12.10
N LYS A 2 -24.59 7.32 11.79
CA LYS A 2 -23.80 6.91 10.60
C LYS A 2 -23.00 5.68 10.98
N PRO A 3 -23.33 4.50 10.45
CA PRO A 3 -22.64 3.30 10.83
C PRO A 3 -21.41 3.15 9.90
N TRP A 4 -20.24 2.89 10.49
CA TRP A 4 -19.00 2.45 9.80
C TRP A 4 -18.58 3.23 8.53
N LEU A 5 -18.06 4.45 8.68
CA LEU A 5 -17.07 4.96 7.72
C LEU A 5 -15.68 4.76 8.32
N THR A 6 -14.99 3.70 7.92
CA THR A 6 -13.55 3.55 8.14
C THR A 6 -12.84 4.44 7.13
N SER A 7 -12.89 5.75 7.36
CA SER A 7 -12.18 6.72 6.54
C SER A 7 -10.72 6.74 6.99
N GLN A 8 -9.82 6.19 6.17
CA GLN A 8 -8.39 6.34 6.36
C GLN A 8 -7.95 7.60 5.61
N SER A 9 -7.14 8.45 6.23
CA SER A 9 -6.58 9.65 5.58
C SER A 9 -5.08 9.46 5.37
N VAL A 10 -4.60 9.72 4.15
CA VAL A 10 -3.17 9.69 3.81
C VAL A 10 -2.70 11.11 3.49
N SER A 11 -1.48 11.45 3.95
CA SER A 11 -0.85 12.71 3.54
C SER A 11 -0.42 12.60 2.08
N ALA A 12 -0.53 13.68 1.32
CA ALA A 12 0.12 13.77 0.02
C ALA A 12 1.64 13.76 0.23
N LEU A 13 2.25 12.57 0.20
CA LEU A 13 3.70 12.43 0.19
C LEU A 13 4.20 13.03 -1.13
N GLY A 14 5.27 13.81 -1.06
CA GLY A 14 5.85 14.51 -2.21
C GLY A 14 6.42 13.55 -3.25
N GLU A 15 7.35 14.05 -4.06
CA GLU A 15 7.98 13.24 -5.11
C GLU A 15 8.72 12.02 -4.51
N PRO A 16 8.62 10.83 -5.15
CA PRO A 16 9.38 9.66 -4.73
C PRO A 16 10.89 9.95 -4.69
N ILE A 17 11.55 9.50 -3.62
CA ILE A 17 12.98 9.71 -3.42
C ILE A 17 13.71 8.38 -3.58
N ARG A 18 14.77 8.35 -4.40
CA ARG A 18 15.64 7.18 -4.52
C ARG A 18 16.56 7.07 -3.31
N ILE A 19 16.60 5.90 -2.68
CA ILE A 19 17.45 5.62 -1.50
C ILE A 19 18.93 5.90 -1.79
N PHE A 20 19.39 5.65 -3.02
CA PHE A 20 20.75 5.95 -3.43
C PHE A 20 21.07 7.46 -3.39
N ASP A 21 20.15 8.30 -3.87
CA ASP A 21 20.33 9.75 -3.86
C ASP A 21 20.31 10.27 -2.41
N LEU A 22 19.39 9.76 -1.59
CA LEU A 22 19.33 10.05 -0.16
C LEU A 22 20.66 9.70 0.54
N ALA A 23 21.23 8.53 0.27
CA ALA A 23 22.51 8.12 0.85
C ALA A 23 23.65 9.08 0.46
N ASN A 24 23.71 9.50 -0.81
CA ASN A 24 24.70 10.46 -1.28
C ASN A 24 24.51 11.84 -0.65
N ASP A 25 23.27 12.29 -0.51
CA ASP A 25 22.96 13.58 0.12
C ASP A 25 23.32 13.59 1.60
N LEU A 26 23.13 12.47 2.30
CA LEU A 26 23.60 12.30 3.69
C LEU A 26 25.13 12.31 3.81
N ILE A 27 25.87 11.76 2.83
CA ILE A 27 27.33 11.83 2.81
C ILE A 27 27.77 13.30 2.61
N ARG A 28 27.17 13.98 1.63
CA ARG A 28 27.47 15.39 1.33
C ARG A 28 27.10 16.33 2.48
N SER A 29 26.00 16.08 3.18
CA SER A 29 25.56 16.89 4.31
C SER A 29 26.55 16.87 5.48
N ARG A 30 27.46 15.89 5.50
CA ARG A 30 28.56 15.79 6.47
C ARG A 30 29.90 16.34 5.94
N GLY A 31 29.90 17.01 4.79
CA GLY A 31 31.10 17.58 4.17
C GLY A 31 32.02 16.52 3.52
N MET A 32 31.53 15.30 3.31
CA MET A 32 32.28 14.21 2.69
C MET A 32 31.88 14.01 1.24
N ARG A 33 32.77 13.43 0.44
CA ARG A 33 32.53 13.15 -0.98
C ARG A 33 32.13 11.69 -1.16
N PRO A 34 30.95 11.42 -1.76
CA PRO A 34 30.57 10.07 -2.16
C PRO A 34 31.61 9.43 -3.08
N GLU A 35 31.78 8.11 -2.97
CA GLU A 35 32.72 7.28 -3.74
C GLU A 35 34.22 7.56 -3.52
N ILE A 36 34.56 8.60 -2.75
CA ILE A 36 35.94 8.94 -2.40
C ILE A 36 36.19 8.74 -0.91
N ASP A 37 35.46 9.47 -0.07
CA ASP A 37 35.63 9.43 1.39
C ASP A 37 34.77 8.30 1.99
N ILE A 38 33.59 8.05 1.41
CA ILE A 38 32.69 6.93 1.77
C ILE A 38 32.13 6.30 0.49
N LYS A 39 32.30 4.98 0.34
CA LYS A 39 31.77 4.20 -0.80
C LYS A 39 30.40 3.61 -0.49
N VAL A 40 29.48 3.65 -1.45
CA VAL A 40 28.18 2.98 -1.35
C VAL A 40 28.27 1.59 -1.98
N VAL A 41 27.92 0.57 -1.21
CA VAL A 41 27.93 -0.84 -1.66
C VAL A 41 26.50 -1.36 -1.72
N PHE A 42 26.10 -1.91 -2.86
CA PHE A 42 24.79 -2.54 -3.03
C PHE A 42 24.84 -3.98 -2.50
N THR A 43 24.08 -4.24 -1.44
CA THR A 43 23.98 -5.58 -0.84
C THR A 43 22.81 -6.41 -1.37
N GLY A 44 22.00 -5.84 -2.27
CA GLY A 44 20.74 -6.42 -2.71
C GLY A 44 19.61 -6.27 -1.69
N LEU A 45 18.42 -6.71 -2.07
CA LEU A 45 17.22 -6.71 -1.23
C LEU A 45 17.26 -7.85 -0.22
N ARG A 46 16.79 -7.59 1.00
CA ARG A 46 16.53 -8.63 1.99
C ARG A 46 15.22 -9.36 1.64
N PRO A 47 15.06 -10.64 2.04
CA PRO A 47 13.82 -11.38 1.79
C PRO A 47 12.60 -10.61 2.32
N GLY A 48 11.64 -10.34 1.44
CA GLY A 48 10.42 -9.59 1.77
C GLY A 48 10.49 -8.08 1.58
N GLU A 49 11.63 -7.50 1.18
CA GLU A 49 11.73 -6.08 0.85
C GLU A 49 11.23 -5.76 -0.56
N ARG A 50 10.68 -4.55 -0.73
CA ARG A 50 10.21 -4.00 -2.01
C ARG A 50 11.14 -2.88 -2.49
N LEU A 51 11.22 -2.67 -3.80
CA LEU A 51 11.95 -1.54 -4.40
C LEU A 51 11.18 -0.22 -4.33
N THR A 52 9.85 -0.31 -4.31
CA THR A 52 8.91 0.81 -4.26
C THR A 52 7.81 0.50 -3.27
N GLU A 53 7.32 1.55 -2.63
CA GLU A 53 6.12 1.51 -1.78
C GLU A 53 4.97 2.12 -2.57
N ASP A 54 3.81 1.46 -2.52
CA ASP A 54 2.57 2.00 -3.05
C ASP A 54 1.79 2.60 -1.89
N LEU A 55 1.20 3.78 -2.08
CA LEU A 55 0.43 4.45 -1.02
C LEU A 55 -0.99 3.89 -0.87
N LEU A 56 -1.48 3.24 -1.92
CA LEU A 56 -2.81 2.66 -2.01
C LEU A 56 -2.69 1.25 -2.54
N ALA A 57 -3.56 0.35 -2.10
CA ALA A 57 -3.71 -0.92 -2.77
C ALA A 57 -4.32 -0.71 -4.17
N SER A 58 -4.16 -1.70 -5.05
CA SER A 58 -4.62 -1.62 -6.46
C SER A 58 -6.12 -1.40 -6.63
N ASP A 59 -6.88 -1.69 -5.59
CA ASP A 59 -8.33 -1.59 -5.54
C ASP A 59 -8.82 -0.37 -4.75
N GLU A 60 -7.90 0.41 -4.16
CA GLU A 60 -8.21 1.59 -3.37
C GLU A 60 -8.04 2.86 -4.20
N GLY A 61 -9.01 3.77 -4.05
CA GLY A 61 -8.94 5.12 -4.60
C GLY A 61 -8.75 6.16 -3.52
N TRP A 62 -8.73 7.44 -3.91
CA TRP A 62 -8.75 8.55 -2.95
C TRP A 62 -9.60 9.73 -3.44
N ARG A 63 -10.03 10.58 -2.52
CA ARG A 63 -10.73 11.85 -2.80
C ARG A 63 -10.13 13.01 -2.00
N PRO A 64 -10.21 14.26 -2.52
CA PRO A 64 -9.67 15.41 -1.83
C PRO A 64 -10.45 15.74 -0.55
N THR A 65 -9.76 16.30 0.44
CA THR A 65 -10.37 16.87 1.65
C THR A 65 -10.28 18.40 1.63
N ALA A 66 -10.83 19.07 2.65
CA ALA A 66 -10.71 20.52 2.79
C ALA A 66 -9.25 21.00 2.99
N ASN A 67 -8.35 20.12 3.44
CA ASN A 67 -6.93 20.41 3.52
C ASN A 67 -6.23 19.79 2.31
N ALA A 68 -5.57 20.62 1.49
CA ALA A 68 -4.89 20.19 0.27
C ALA A 68 -3.78 19.14 0.51
N SER A 69 -3.21 19.09 1.72
CA SER A 69 -2.19 18.11 2.09
C SER A 69 -2.75 16.76 2.53
N ILE A 70 -4.08 16.63 2.69
CA ILE A 70 -4.74 15.43 3.21
C ILE A 70 -5.70 14.87 2.16
N ARG A 71 -5.54 13.58 1.87
CA ARG A 71 -6.41 12.82 0.97
C ARG A 71 -7.16 11.77 1.78
N GLU A 72 -8.44 11.58 1.48
CA GLU A 72 -9.24 10.51 2.07
C GLU A 72 -9.21 9.28 1.17
N VAL A 73 -8.78 8.14 1.71
CA VAL A 73 -8.74 6.86 1.02
C VAL A 73 -10.14 6.26 0.98
N VAL A 74 -10.52 5.75 -0.19
CA VAL A 74 -11.80 5.09 -0.44
C VAL A 74 -11.50 3.67 -0.89
N SER A 75 -11.69 2.71 0.01
CA SER A 75 -11.54 1.29 -0.30
C SER A 75 -12.84 0.74 -0.92
N PRO A 76 -12.78 -0.35 -1.71
CA PRO A 76 -13.96 -1.06 -2.17
C PRO A 76 -14.82 -1.47 -0.96
N ALA A 77 -16.13 -1.59 -1.19
CA ALA A 77 -17.03 -2.04 -0.14
C ALA A 77 -16.55 -3.37 0.43
N VAL A 78 -16.31 -3.39 1.76
CA VAL A 78 -16.08 -4.62 2.51
C VAL A 78 -17.28 -5.53 2.28
N SER A 79 -17.04 -6.82 2.05
CA SER A 79 -18.07 -7.86 1.94
C SER A 79 -19.11 -7.69 3.07
N LYS A 80 -20.38 -8.00 2.79
CA LYS A 80 -21.45 -7.77 3.78
C LYS A 80 -21.15 -8.54 5.07
N GLU A 81 -21.61 -8.03 6.21
CA GLU A 81 -21.44 -8.70 7.51
C GLU A 81 -21.92 -10.17 7.50
N GLU A 82 -22.97 -10.43 6.70
CA GLU A 82 -23.52 -11.76 6.41
C GLU A 82 -22.51 -12.69 5.71
N ASP A 83 -21.67 -12.16 4.82
CA ASP A 83 -20.63 -12.91 4.12
C ASP A 83 -19.48 -13.28 5.07
N LEU A 84 -19.11 -12.37 5.98
CA LEU A 84 -18.04 -12.60 6.95
C LEU A 84 -18.42 -13.67 7.98
N ALA A 85 -19.64 -13.60 8.52
CA ALA A 85 -20.12 -14.58 9.49
C ALA A 85 -20.11 -16.00 8.90
N TRP A 86 -20.58 -16.16 7.66
CA TRP A 86 -20.55 -17.43 6.95
C TRP A 86 -19.12 -17.93 6.71
N VAL A 87 -18.20 -17.05 6.29
CA VAL A 87 -16.79 -17.41 6.06
C VAL A 87 -16.15 -17.92 7.36
N VAL A 88 -16.38 -17.24 8.48
CA VAL A 88 -15.83 -17.64 9.79
C VAL A 88 -16.38 -19.00 10.21
N GLU A 89 -17.69 -19.21 10.13
CA GLU A 89 -18.32 -20.50 10.46
C GLU A 89 -17.75 -21.64 9.59
N ARG A 90 -17.57 -21.38 8.29
CA ARG A 90 -16.99 -22.36 7.36
C ARG A 90 -15.55 -22.70 7.72
N LEU A 91 -14.74 -21.70 8.07
CA LEU A 91 -13.35 -21.91 8.49
C LEU A 91 -13.26 -22.72 9.79
N GLU A 92 -14.11 -22.42 10.77
CA GLU A 92 -14.19 -23.18 12.02
C GLU A 92 -14.57 -24.65 11.78
N GLN A 93 -15.52 -24.90 10.89
CA GLN A 93 -15.90 -26.25 10.51
C GLN A 93 -14.71 -27.00 9.89
N LEU A 94 -14.02 -26.41 8.91
CA LEU A 94 -12.88 -27.03 8.24
C LEU A 94 -11.72 -27.28 9.20
N ALA A 95 -11.50 -26.39 10.17
CA ALA A 95 -10.50 -26.56 11.22
C ALA A 95 -10.83 -27.77 12.11
N ARG A 96 -12.09 -27.91 12.52
CA ARG A 96 -12.57 -29.04 13.33
C ARG A 96 -12.51 -30.37 12.58
N GLU A 97 -12.74 -30.35 11.27
CA GLU A 97 -12.62 -31.51 10.38
C GLU A 97 -11.17 -31.84 9.97
N GLY A 98 -10.19 -31.02 10.34
CA GLY A 98 -8.77 -31.24 10.01
C GLY A 98 -8.41 -31.03 8.53
N LYS A 99 -9.25 -30.32 7.77
CA LYS A 99 -9.08 -30.09 6.32
C LYS A 99 -8.22 -28.87 6.02
N SER A 100 -6.94 -28.92 6.41
CA SER A 100 -6.00 -27.80 6.33
C SER A 100 -5.88 -27.19 4.93
N ASP A 101 -5.84 -28.02 3.88
CA ASP A 101 -5.69 -27.54 2.49
C ASP A 101 -6.94 -26.79 1.97
N GLU A 102 -8.12 -27.19 2.44
CA GLU A 102 -9.38 -26.52 2.08
C GLU A 102 -9.56 -25.26 2.89
N LEU A 103 -9.18 -25.29 4.18
CA LEU A 103 -9.18 -24.13 5.07
C LEU A 103 -8.30 -23.01 4.51
N VAL A 104 -7.06 -23.32 4.11
CA VAL A 104 -6.13 -22.35 3.53
C VAL A 104 -6.69 -21.76 2.23
N ARG A 105 -7.40 -22.57 1.42
CA ARG A 105 -8.05 -22.07 0.20
C ARG A 105 -9.18 -21.10 0.52
N VAL A 106 -10.11 -21.47 1.39
CA VAL A 106 -11.24 -20.62 1.78
C VAL A 106 -10.74 -19.31 2.39
N LEU A 107 -9.73 -19.37 3.26
CA LEU A 107 -9.13 -18.18 3.86
C LEU A 107 -8.51 -17.26 2.81
N LYS A 108 -7.77 -17.81 1.84
CA LYS A 108 -7.18 -17.04 0.74
C LYS A 108 -8.25 -16.36 -0.11
N THR A 109 -9.31 -17.09 -0.48
CA THR A 109 -10.41 -16.53 -1.28
C THR A 109 -11.14 -15.42 -0.54
N ALA A 110 -11.39 -15.59 0.76
CA ALA A 110 -12.06 -14.57 1.57
C ALA A 110 -11.19 -13.30 1.76
N ALA A 111 -9.87 -13.45 1.86
CA ALA A 111 -8.94 -12.33 2.02
C ALA A 111 -8.66 -11.56 0.71
N GLN A 112 -8.90 -12.16 -0.45
CA GLN A 112 -8.62 -11.59 -1.77
C GLN A 112 -9.90 -11.04 -2.44
N GLY A 113 -10.69 -10.25 -1.72
CA GLY A 113 -11.97 -9.69 -2.21
C GLY A 113 -11.92 -9.20 -3.68
N HIS A 114 -13.04 -9.35 -4.40
CA HIS A 114 -13.14 -8.94 -5.81
C HIS A 114 -12.89 -7.44 -5.99
N ALA A 115 -11.73 -7.11 -6.56
CA ALA A 115 -11.37 -5.77 -6.97
C ALA A 115 -11.43 -5.63 -8.49
N GLU A 116 -12.34 -4.79 -8.99
CA GLU A 116 -12.22 -4.22 -10.33
C GLU A 116 -11.20 -3.06 -10.27
N PRO A 117 -10.25 -2.95 -11.21
CA PRO A 117 -9.29 -1.84 -11.22
C PRO A 117 -10.03 -0.52 -11.44
N ILE A 118 -9.84 0.43 -10.53
CA ILE A 118 -10.33 1.81 -10.71
C ILE A 118 -9.21 2.57 -11.42
N GLU A 119 -9.46 3.04 -12.65
CA GLU A 119 -8.51 3.87 -13.39
C GLU A 119 -8.18 5.14 -12.60
N GLU A 120 -6.89 5.36 -12.32
CA GLU A 120 -6.41 6.60 -11.73
C GLU A 120 -6.70 7.78 -12.67
N PRO A 121 -7.21 8.92 -12.17
CA PRO A 121 -7.33 10.11 -13.01
C PRO A 121 -5.94 10.60 -13.40
N GLU A 122 -5.73 10.74 -14.72
CA GLU A 122 -4.49 11.15 -15.36
C GLU A 122 -3.97 12.48 -14.76
N VAL A 123 -2.84 12.40 -14.05
CA VAL A 123 -2.15 13.58 -13.53
C VAL A 123 -1.35 14.19 -14.68
N THR A 124 -1.89 15.23 -15.32
CA THR A 124 -1.14 16.01 -16.30
C THR A 124 0.01 16.75 -15.59
N GLU A 125 1.25 16.36 -15.88
CA GLU A 125 2.44 17.08 -15.41
C GLU A 125 2.37 18.56 -15.85
N PRO A 126 2.66 19.53 -14.96
CA PRO A 126 2.80 20.91 -15.40
C PRO A 126 4.02 21.01 -16.30
N THR A 127 3.78 21.41 -17.56
CA THR A 127 4.79 21.76 -18.56
C THR A 127 5.86 22.64 -17.91
N ARG A 128 7.09 22.10 -17.76
CA ARG A 128 8.27 22.93 -17.46
C ARG A 128 8.51 23.85 -18.64
N ALA A 129 8.20 25.13 -18.45
CA ALA A 129 8.64 26.20 -19.34
C ALA A 129 10.19 26.28 -19.32
N PRO A 130 10.81 26.67 -20.46
CA PRO A 130 12.25 26.56 -20.70
C PRO A 130 13.12 27.44 -19.80
#